data_AF-A0A452XTG0-F1
#
_entry.id   AF-A0A452XTG0-F1
#
_cell.length_a   1.000
_cell.length_b   1.000
_cell.length_c   1.000
_cell.angle_alpha   90.00
_cell.angle_beta   90.00
_cell.angle_gamma   90.00
#
_symmetry.space_group_name_H-M   'P 1'
#
loop_
_entity.id
_entity.type
_entity.pdbx_description
1 polymer ?
#
loop_
_entity_poly.entity_id
_entity_poly.type
_entity_poly.pdbx_seq_one_letter_code
_entity_poly.pdbx_strand_id
1 'polypeptide(L)'
;MIRLAPTLLVARIGMCKLPSDIAAPSLNSPLLRKLTLWLVSISEEAIDVLLSACHVLEALFLQDIHDVGRLHISSPTLRIISFSATLFGREELVVDDVPRLERLLCRGVDCETIQINKAPKLKVLGPLSPHVSKIRIANLVFQGRIPPSLGHSICTVNILALKFSGPDLKAILGVLSCFPCLEKLYVIVSAHFVCFRC
;
A
#
# COMPACT_ATOMS: atom_id res chain seq x y z
N MET A 1 -17.81 1.47 -20.41
CA MET A 1 -16.86 0.50 -20.99
C MET A 1 -15.52 1.20 -21.18
N ILE A 2 -14.50 0.82 -20.41
CA ILE A 2 -13.16 1.43 -20.49
C ILE A 2 -12.32 0.55 -21.41
N ARG A 3 -11.95 1.07 -22.58
CA ARG A 3 -11.03 0.38 -23.49
C ARG A 3 -9.71 1.12 -23.49
N LEU A 4 -8.67 0.48 -23.00
CA LEU A 4 -7.32 1.02 -23.07
C LEU A 4 -6.72 0.73 -24.45
N ALA A 5 -5.92 1.66 -24.96
CA ALA A 5 -5.18 1.43 -26.20
C ALA A 5 -4.11 0.35 -25.97
N PRO A 6 -3.89 -0.58 -26.91
CA PRO A 6 -2.93 -1.68 -26.72
C PRO A 6 -1.48 -1.21 -26.59
N THR A 7 -1.18 0.00 -27.06
CA THR A 7 0.12 0.67 -26.99
C THR A 7 0.33 1.47 -25.71
N LEU A 8 -0.66 1.51 -24.81
CA LEU A 8 -0.62 2.34 -23.63
C LEU A 8 0.37 1.80 -22.59
N LEU A 9 1.42 2.56 -22.31
CA LEU A 9 2.45 2.23 -21.32
C LEU A 9 2.15 2.76 -19.93
N VAL A 10 1.48 3.92 -19.87
CA VAL A 10 1.19 4.65 -18.64
C VAL A 10 -0.24 5.15 -18.68
N ALA A 11 -1.01 4.86 -17.63
CA ALA A 11 -2.38 5.33 -17.46
C ALA A 11 -2.52 6.08 -16.15
N ARG A 12 -3.25 7.20 -16.19
CA ARG A 12 -3.66 7.96 -15.02
C ARG A 12 -5.15 8.21 -15.13
N ILE A 13 -5.92 7.65 -14.21
CA ILE A 13 -7.38 7.69 -14.21
C ILE A 13 -7.81 8.27 -12.86
N GLY A 14 -8.79 9.15 -12.85
CA GLY A 14 -9.26 9.71 -11.59
C GLY A 14 -10.53 10.53 -11.72
N MET A 15 -11.06 10.95 -10.57
CA MET A 15 -12.31 11.72 -10.47
C MET A 15 -13.48 11.00 -11.14
N CYS A 16 -13.54 9.68 -11.00
CA CYS A 16 -14.53 8.87 -11.67
C CYS A 16 -14.95 7.67 -10.84
N LYS A 17 -16.12 7.12 -11.18
CA LYS A 17 -16.54 5.80 -10.71
C LYS A 17 -16.17 4.77 -11.76
N LEU A 18 -15.35 3.79 -11.37
CA LEU A 18 -15.09 2.64 -12.21
C LEU A 18 -16.30 1.69 -12.12
N PRO A 19 -16.82 1.19 -13.25
CA PRO A 19 -17.95 0.27 -13.24
C PRO A 19 -17.57 -1.00 -12.48
N SER A 20 -18.49 -1.59 -11.72
CA SER A 20 -18.26 -2.86 -11.02
C SER A 20 -18.19 -4.05 -11.98
N ASP A 21 -18.89 -3.98 -13.11
CA ASP A 21 -18.92 -5.02 -14.16
C ASP A 21 -17.80 -4.80 -15.19
N ILE A 22 -16.57 -4.71 -14.69
CA ILE A 22 -15.41 -4.69 -15.58
C ILE A 22 -15.25 -6.09 -16.16
N ALA A 23 -15.55 -6.28 -17.45
CA ALA A 23 -15.16 -7.50 -18.13
C ALA A 23 -13.64 -7.48 -18.39
N ALA A 24 -12.90 -8.47 -17.88
CA ALA A 24 -11.46 -8.65 -18.12
C ALA A 24 -11.00 -8.43 -19.58
N PRO A 25 -11.72 -8.91 -20.63
CA PRO A 25 -11.31 -8.65 -22.02
C PRO A 25 -11.35 -7.18 -22.45
N SER A 26 -12.09 -6.31 -21.75
CA SER A 26 -12.20 -4.89 -22.08
C SER A 26 -10.97 -4.06 -21.66
N LEU A 27 -10.18 -4.57 -20.70
CA LEU A 27 -8.97 -3.93 -20.16
C LEU A 27 -7.65 -4.53 -20.69
N ASN A 28 -7.67 -5.17 -21.86
CA ASN A 28 -6.47 -5.76 -22.41
C ASN A 28 -5.49 -4.68 -22.91
N SER A 29 -4.63 -4.21 -22.02
CA SER A 29 -3.53 -3.29 -22.30
C SER A 29 -2.20 -4.01 -22.06
N PRO A 30 -1.71 -4.78 -23.06
CA PRO A 30 -0.59 -5.70 -22.86
C PRO A 30 0.73 -5.00 -22.50
N LEU A 31 0.82 -3.70 -22.74
CA LEU A 31 2.02 -2.91 -22.53
C LEU A 31 1.93 -1.99 -21.30
N LEU A 32 0.85 -2.01 -20.52
CA LEU A 32 0.67 -1.08 -19.42
C LEU A 32 1.63 -1.39 -18.27
N ARG A 33 2.65 -0.54 -18.09
CA ARG A 33 3.69 -0.69 -17.05
C ARG A 33 3.41 0.14 -15.80
N LYS A 34 2.65 1.23 -15.92
CA LYS A 34 2.32 2.09 -14.79
C LYS A 34 0.84 2.51 -14.81
N LEU A 35 0.19 2.34 -13.67
CA LEU A 35 -1.19 2.78 -13.45
C LEU A 35 -1.25 3.70 -12.23
N THR A 36 -1.98 4.79 -12.37
CA THR A 36 -2.34 5.67 -11.25
C THR A 36 -3.84 5.86 -11.21
N LEU A 37 -4.46 5.54 -10.08
CA LEU A 37 -5.85 5.81 -9.77
C LEU A 37 -5.89 6.87 -8.67
N TRP A 38 -6.64 7.96 -8.88
CA TRP A 38 -6.73 9.06 -7.92
C TRP A 38 -8.18 9.56 -7.77
N LEU A 39 -8.71 9.61 -6.55
CA LEU A 39 -10.10 10.03 -6.28
C LEU A 39 -11.10 9.20 -7.11
N VAL A 40 -10.99 7.87 -6.97
CA VAL A 40 -11.77 6.88 -7.74
C VAL A 40 -12.63 6.04 -6.81
N SER A 41 -13.90 5.86 -7.15
CA SER A 41 -14.77 4.84 -6.55
C SER A 41 -14.65 3.54 -7.34
N ILE A 42 -14.21 2.46 -6.70
CA ILE A 42 -13.99 1.14 -7.32
C ILE A 42 -14.17 0.03 -6.27
N SER A 43 -14.76 -1.11 -6.67
CA SER A 43 -14.89 -2.27 -5.77
C SER A 43 -13.63 -3.13 -5.75
N GLU A 44 -13.50 -4.00 -4.75
CA GLU A 44 -12.36 -4.93 -4.62
C GLU A 44 -12.24 -5.85 -5.87
N GLU A 45 -13.36 -6.37 -6.36
CA GLU A 45 -13.40 -7.27 -7.52
C GLU A 45 -12.93 -6.57 -8.81
N ALA A 46 -13.30 -5.31 -8.99
CA ALA A 46 -12.90 -4.53 -10.14
C ALA A 46 -11.38 -4.26 -10.14
N ILE A 47 -10.75 -4.19 -8.97
CA ILE A 47 -9.28 -4.06 -8.84
C ILE A 47 -8.61 -5.37 -9.24
N ASP A 48 -9.10 -6.51 -8.77
CA ASP A 48 -8.58 -7.82 -9.15
C ASP A 48 -8.69 -8.07 -10.66
N VAL A 49 -9.83 -7.71 -11.26
CA VAL A 49 -10.00 -7.77 -12.73
C VAL A 49 -9.00 -6.86 -13.44
N LEU A 50 -8.82 -5.63 -12.95
CA LEU A 50 -7.88 -4.68 -13.54
C LEU A 50 -6.43 -5.20 -13.47
N LEU A 51 -6.03 -5.78 -12.33
CA LEU A 51 -4.68 -6.31 -12.13
C LEU A 51 -4.43 -7.57 -12.96
N SER A 52 -5.44 -8.44 -13.10
CA SER A 52 -5.34 -9.64 -13.95
C SER A 52 -5.24 -9.30 -15.45
N ALA A 53 -5.84 -8.19 -15.89
CA ALA A 53 -5.75 -7.74 -17.28
C ALA A 53 -4.39 -7.07 -17.62
N CYS A 54 -3.69 -6.51 -16.62
CA CYS A 54 -2.45 -5.75 -16.80
C CYS A 54 -1.20 -6.60 -16.47
N HIS A 55 -0.86 -7.55 -17.34
CA HIS A 55 0.19 -8.55 -17.07
C HIS A 55 1.63 -8.00 -16.97
N VAL A 56 1.95 -6.84 -17.55
CA VAL A 56 3.28 -6.21 -17.45
C VAL A 56 3.35 -5.04 -16.45
N LEU A 57 2.33 -4.88 -15.60
CA LEU A 57 2.24 -3.75 -14.68
C LEU A 57 3.36 -3.80 -13.63
N GLU A 58 4.24 -2.80 -13.64
CA GLU A 58 5.36 -2.69 -12.72
C GLU A 58 5.09 -1.73 -11.56
N ALA A 59 4.23 -0.73 -11.77
CA ALA A 59 3.96 0.29 -10.77
C ALA A 59 2.46 0.64 -10.66
N LEU A 60 1.93 0.55 -9.44
CA LEU A 60 0.56 0.89 -9.10
C LEU A 60 0.54 2.02 -8.06
N PHE A 61 -0.18 3.08 -8.37
CA PHE A 61 -0.38 4.22 -7.46
C PHE A 61 -1.88 4.39 -7.21
N LEU A 62 -2.28 4.28 -5.96
CA LEU A 62 -3.65 4.38 -5.49
C LEU A 62 -3.72 5.54 -4.51
N GLN A 63 -4.56 6.52 -4.82
CA GLN A 63 -4.72 7.72 -4.03
C GLN A 63 -6.20 8.01 -3.84
N ASP A 64 -6.64 8.07 -2.58
CA ASP A 64 -8.01 8.40 -2.23
C ASP A 64 -9.03 7.50 -2.95
N ILE A 65 -8.93 6.19 -2.73
CA ILE A 65 -9.83 5.19 -3.32
C ILE A 65 -11.07 5.02 -2.44
N HIS A 66 -12.25 5.25 -3.00
CA HIS A 66 -13.52 5.24 -2.27
C HIS A 66 -14.28 3.92 -2.46
N ASP A 67 -15.25 3.69 -1.57
CA ASP A 67 -16.21 2.58 -1.60
C ASP A 67 -15.56 1.18 -1.58
N VAL A 68 -14.34 1.09 -1.06
CA VAL A 68 -13.60 -0.16 -0.88
C VAL A 68 -13.26 -0.34 0.61
N GLY A 69 -13.80 -1.38 1.24
CA GLY A 69 -13.49 -1.69 2.64
C GLY A 69 -12.13 -2.37 2.78
N ARG A 70 -11.84 -3.29 1.85
CA ARG A 70 -10.60 -4.06 1.78
C ARG A 70 -10.03 -4.00 0.37
N LEU A 71 -8.77 -3.63 0.28
CA LEU A 71 -8.01 -3.52 -0.94
C LEU A 71 -7.01 -4.67 -1.01
N HIS A 72 -7.38 -5.72 -1.72
CA HIS A 72 -6.50 -6.83 -2.01
C HIS A 72 -5.68 -6.56 -3.29
N ILE A 73 -4.36 -6.74 -3.21
CA ILE A 73 -3.45 -6.55 -4.33
C ILE A 73 -2.58 -7.78 -4.46
N SER A 74 -2.75 -8.48 -5.58
CA SER A 74 -1.90 -9.59 -6.01
C SER A 74 -1.42 -9.38 -7.44
N SER A 75 -0.12 -9.59 -7.68
CA SER A 75 0.47 -9.44 -9.01
C SER A 75 1.87 -10.03 -9.09
N PRO A 76 2.17 -10.84 -10.13
CA PRO A 76 3.51 -11.39 -10.32
C PRO A 76 4.54 -10.36 -10.82
N THR A 77 4.10 -9.20 -11.30
CA THR A 77 4.95 -8.21 -12.00
C THR A 77 5.14 -6.90 -11.27
N LEU A 78 4.27 -6.55 -10.32
CA LEU A 78 4.38 -5.31 -9.55
C LEU A 78 5.70 -5.24 -8.77
N ARG A 79 6.37 -4.10 -8.92
CA ARG A 79 7.62 -3.74 -8.23
C ARG A 79 7.41 -2.56 -7.28
N ILE A 80 6.46 -1.70 -7.58
CA ILE A 80 6.16 -0.50 -6.80
C ILE A 80 4.66 -0.43 -6.54
N ILE A 81 4.28 -0.33 -5.27
CA ILE A 81 2.92 0.00 -4.85
C ILE A 81 3.01 1.28 -4.02
N SER A 82 2.17 2.25 -4.34
CA SER A 82 1.95 3.43 -3.52
C SER A 82 0.48 3.52 -3.19
N PHE A 83 0.14 3.66 -1.92
CA PHE A 83 -1.22 3.70 -1.43
C PHE A 83 -1.40 4.89 -0.48
N SER A 84 -2.54 5.57 -0.58
CA SER A 84 -2.97 6.62 0.33
C SER A 84 -4.44 6.40 0.66
N ALA A 85 -4.72 6.10 1.93
CA ALA A 85 -6.08 5.89 2.41
C ALA A 85 -6.90 7.19 2.35
N THR A 86 -8.21 7.05 2.18
CA THR A 86 -9.14 8.19 2.18
C THR A 86 -9.36 8.76 3.58
N LEU A 87 -9.87 10.00 3.64
CA LEU A 87 -10.31 10.65 4.89
C LEU A 87 -11.59 10.04 5.48
N PHE A 88 -12.30 9.19 4.73
CA PHE A 88 -13.68 8.79 5.03
C PHE A 88 -13.85 7.31 5.35
N GLY A 89 -12.79 6.49 5.28
CA GLY A 89 -12.89 5.04 5.45
C GLY A 89 -11.77 4.46 6.29
N ARG A 90 -12.10 3.43 7.08
CA ARG A 90 -11.13 2.49 7.65
C ARG A 90 -10.82 1.45 6.58
N GLU A 91 -9.81 1.73 5.76
CA GLU A 91 -9.41 0.84 4.68
C GLU A 91 -8.44 -0.23 5.21
N GLU A 92 -8.60 -1.47 4.74
CA GLU A 92 -7.61 -2.53 4.90
C GLU A 92 -6.81 -2.71 3.61
N LEU A 93 -5.48 -2.66 3.68
CA LEU A 93 -4.61 -2.95 2.55
C LEU A 93 -3.99 -4.34 2.73
N VAL A 94 -4.25 -5.26 1.79
CA VAL A 94 -3.66 -6.59 1.76
C VAL A 94 -2.83 -6.76 0.49
N VAL A 95 -1.52 -6.90 0.66
CA VAL A 95 -0.56 -7.21 -0.40
C VAL A 95 -0.22 -8.69 -0.30
N ASP A 96 -0.77 -9.50 -1.21
CA ASP A 96 -0.60 -10.95 -1.22
C ASP A 96 0.02 -11.45 -2.52
N ASP A 97 0.98 -12.36 -2.40
CA ASP A 97 1.71 -12.96 -3.52
C ASP A 97 2.21 -11.93 -4.57
N VAL A 98 3.05 -10.98 -4.11
CA VAL A 98 3.69 -9.98 -4.96
C VAL A 98 5.21 -10.22 -4.97
N PRO A 99 5.70 -11.28 -5.66
CA PRO A 99 7.07 -11.77 -5.54
C PRO A 99 8.15 -10.79 -6.03
N ARG A 100 7.76 -9.80 -6.84
CA ARG A 100 8.66 -8.78 -7.40
C ARG A 100 8.59 -7.44 -6.69
N LEU A 101 7.78 -7.30 -5.65
CA LEU A 101 7.59 -6.03 -4.96
C LEU A 101 8.91 -5.58 -4.33
N GLU A 102 9.40 -4.41 -4.73
CA GLU A 102 10.62 -3.79 -4.21
C GLU A 102 10.28 -2.63 -3.26
N ARG A 103 9.17 -1.93 -3.51
CA ARG A 103 8.79 -0.72 -2.78
C ARG A 103 7.30 -0.71 -2.47
N LEU A 104 6.94 -0.58 -1.19
CA LEU A 104 5.59 -0.30 -0.73
C LEU A 104 5.57 1.03 0.01
N LEU A 105 4.86 2.00 -0.55
CA LEU A 105 4.77 3.35 0.00
C LEU A 105 3.36 3.66 0.51
N CYS A 106 3.22 3.92 1.80
CA CYS A 106 1.94 4.26 2.42
C CYS A 106 1.92 5.76 2.74
N ARG A 107 1.42 6.57 1.80
CA ARG A 107 1.59 8.05 1.78
C ARG A 107 0.43 8.83 2.43
N GLY A 108 -0.59 8.15 2.94
CA GLY A 108 -1.88 8.75 3.32
C GLY A 108 -2.17 8.84 4.81
N VAL A 109 -3.47 9.07 5.08
CA VAL A 109 -4.09 8.98 6.40
C VAL A 109 -4.01 7.53 6.89
N ASP A 110 -4.12 7.34 8.20
CA ASP A 110 -3.84 6.06 8.84
C ASP A 110 -4.86 4.99 8.44
N CYS A 111 -4.40 4.05 7.60
CA CYS A 111 -5.08 2.80 7.26
C CYS A 111 -5.31 1.96 8.53
N GLU A 112 -6.43 1.25 8.64
CA GLU A 112 -6.70 0.47 9.86
C GLU A 112 -5.77 -0.75 9.95
N THR A 113 -5.64 -1.48 8.83
CA THR A 113 -4.78 -2.68 8.76
C THR A 113 -3.97 -2.69 7.47
N ILE A 114 -2.66 -2.85 7.60
CA ILE A 114 -1.76 -3.12 6.46
C ILE A 114 -1.23 -4.53 6.63
N GLN A 115 -1.47 -5.41 5.66
CA GLN A 115 -0.99 -6.78 5.65
C GLN A 115 -0.15 -7.07 4.41
N ILE A 116 1.05 -7.60 4.61
CA ILE A 116 1.99 -7.98 3.55
C ILE A 116 2.39 -9.44 3.77
N ASN A 117 1.99 -10.36 2.91
CA ASN A 117 2.21 -11.79 3.16
C ASN A 117 3.44 -12.34 2.44
N LYS A 118 3.51 -12.18 1.11
CA LYS A 118 4.53 -12.78 0.24
C LYS A 118 5.16 -11.71 -0.66
N ALA A 119 6.15 -11.01 -0.12
CA ALA A 119 6.90 -9.97 -0.84
C ALA A 119 8.42 -10.09 -0.57
N PRO A 120 9.07 -11.19 -1.02
CA PRO A 120 10.46 -11.52 -0.68
C PRO A 120 11.51 -10.54 -1.22
N LYS A 121 11.15 -9.64 -2.15
CA LYS A 121 12.05 -8.62 -2.70
C LYS A 121 11.83 -7.23 -2.09
N LEU A 122 10.95 -7.10 -1.09
CA LEU A 122 10.57 -5.80 -0.53
C LEU A 122 11.77 -5.20 0.20
N LYS A 123 12.26 -4.06 -0.31
CA LYS A 123 13.42 -3.31 0.21
C LYS A 123 13.02 -2.00 0.87
N VAL A 124 12.01 -1.32 0.33
CA VAL A 124 11.54 0.00 0.80
C VAL A 124 10.13 -0.12 1.33
N LEU A 125 9.92 0.32 2.57
CA LEU A 125 8.63 0.25 3.24
C LEU A 125 8.29 1.55 3.98
N GLY A 126 7.07 2.03 3.82
CA GLY A 126 6.47 3.11 4.61
C GLY A 126 6.20 4.40 3.81
N PRO A 127 5.81 5.52 4.46
CA PRO A 127 5.68 5.69 5.91
C PRO A 127 4.66 4.76 6.58
N LEU A 128 5.00 4.18 7.73
CA LEU A 128 4.06 3.39 8.54
C LEU A 128 3.71 4.13 9.84
N SER A 129 2.45 4.08 10.25
CA SER A 129 1.95 4.69 11.49
C SER A 129 1.59 3.62 12.53
N PRO A 130 2.54 3.00 13.25
CA PRO A 130 2.25 1.88 14.15
C PRO A 130 1.31 2.22 15.31
N HIS A 131 1.14 3.50 15.67
CA HIS A 131 0.17 3.91 16.70
C HIS A 131 -1.28 3.88 16.22
N VAL A 132 -1.51 3.85 14.91
CA VAL A 132 -2.84 4.02 14.33
C VAL A 132 -3.22 2.81 13.48
N SER A 133 -2.26 2.28 12.72
CA SER A 133 -2.44 1.10 11.87
C SER A 133 -1.96 -0.17 12.57
N LYS A 134 -2.72 -1.25 12.43
CA LYS A 134 -2.25 -2.60 12.68
C LYS A 134 -1.44 -3.06 11.47
N ILE A 135 -0.13 -3.23 11.64
CA ILE A 135 0.77 -3.62 10.56
C ILE A 135 1.12 -5.09 10.72
N ARG A 136 0.90 -5.88 9.67
CA ARG A 136 1.23 -7.30 9.59
C ARG A 136 2.16 -7.52 8.41
N ILE A 137 3.32 -8.10 8.67
CA ILE A 137 4.28 -8.41 7.61
C ILE A 137 4.77 -9.83 7.82
N ALA A 138 4.40 -10.73 6.91
CA ALA A 138 4.47 -12.17 7.09
C ALA A 138 3.87 -12.55 8.46
N ASN A 139 4.71 -13.03 9.37
CA ASN A 139 4.31 -13.47 10.71
C ASN A 139 4.49 -12.37 11.78
N LEU A 140 5.05 -11.21 11.42
CA LEU A 140 5.24 -10.09 12.33
C LEU A 140 3.97 -9.26 12.42
N VAL A 141 3.63 -8.83 13.63
CA VAL A 141 2.49 -7.97 13.91
C VAL A 141 2.95 -6.82 14.80
N PHE A 142 2.64 -5.59 14.39
CA PHE A 142 2.94 -4.36 15.12
C PHE A 142 1.66 -3.55 15.31
N GLN A 143 1.36 -3.17 16.55
CA GLN A 143 0.25 -2.28 16.88
C GLN A 143 0.53 -1.55 18.20
N GLY A 144 0.69 -0.23 18.14
CA GLY A 144 0.97 0.62 19.29
C GLY A 144 2.27 0.27 20.01
N ARG A 145 2.18 0.05 21.33
CA ARG A 145 3.31 -0.23 22.24
C ARG A 145 3.63 -1.73 22.38
N ILE A 146 2.93 -2.59 21.66
CA ILE A 146 3.09 -4.03 21.77
C ILE A 146 4.40 -4.40 21.08
N PRO A 147 5.36 -5.05 21.79
CA PRO A 147 6.56 -5.56 21.16
C PRO A 147 6.15 -6.52 20.04
N PRO A 148 6.82 -6.50 18.88
CA PRO A 148 6.54 -7.46 17.84
C PRO A 148 6.66 -8.88 18.38
N SER A 149 5.69 -9.74 18.05
CA SER A 149 5.77 -11.16 18.38
C SER A 149 7.01 -11.76 17.71
N LEU A 150 7.86 -12.44 18.50
CA LEU A 150 9.08 -13.15 18.06
C LEU A 150 8.76 -14.16 16.96
N GLY A 151 8.76 -13.72 15.70
CA GLY A 151 8.53 -14.57 14.56
C GLY A 151 9.27 -14.00 13.35
N HIS A 152 10.49 -14.48 13.14
CA HIS A 152 11.39 -14.21 12.00
C HIS A 152 11.52 -12.73 11.58
N SER A 153 12.69 -12.15 11.81
CA SER A 153 13.06 -10.83 11.31
C SER A 153 12.96 -10.71 9.78
N ILE A 154 12.58 -9.53 9.29
CA ILE A 154 12.53 -9.24 7.85
C ILE A 154 13.87 -8.68 7.42
N CYS A 155 14.73 -9.55 6.91
CA CYS A 155 16.06 -9.15 6.43
C CYS A 155 16.04 -8.48 5.04
N THR A 156 14.89 -8.37 4.37
CA THR A 156 14.83 -7.82 3.00
C THR A 156 14.69 -6.31 2.97
N VAL A 157 14.05 -5.73 3.99
CA VAL A 157 13.76 -4.29 4.08
C VAL A 157 14.99 -3.58 4.63
N ASN A 158 15.59 -2.71 3.81
CA ASN A 158 16.75 -1.91 4.18
C ASN A 158 16.44 -0.41 4.28
N ILE A 159 15.28 0.03 3.79
CA ILE A 159 14.81 1.41 3.93
C ILE A 159 13.42 1.38 4.55
N LEU A 160 13.28 2.02 5.70
CA LEU A 160 12.03 2.11 6.44
C LEU A 160 11.68 3.57 6.72
N ALA A 161 10.43 3.94 6.49
CA ALA A 161 9.87 5.21 6.93
C ALA A 161 8.77 4.95 7.97
N LEU A 162 8.81 5.68 9.08
CA LEU A 162 7.84 5.63 10.16
C LEU A 162 7.25 7.01 10.42
N LYS A 163 5.98 7.06 10.77
CA LYS A 163 5.23 8.28 11.09
C LYS A 163 4.70 8.17 12.52
N PHE A 164 4.95 9.22 13.30
CA PHE A 164 4.51 9.32 14.70
C PHE A 164 3.81 10.65 14.98
N SER A 165 2.83 10.62 15.87
CA SER A 165 2.15 11.83 16.40
C SER A 165 3.00 12.59 17.42
N GLY A 166 4.17 12.07 17.79
CA GLY A 166 5.11 12.62 18.77
C GLY A 166 6.34 11.71 18.93
N PRO A 167 7.35 12.14 19.69
CA PRO A 167 8.55 11.31 19.92
C PRO A 167 8.21 10.11 20.82
N ASP A 168 8.12 8.90 20.23
CA ASP A 168 8.02 7.62 20.96
C ASP A 168 9.23 6.73 20.63
N LEU A 169 10.32 6.94 21.36
CA LEU A 169 11.56 6.19 21.18
C LEU A 169 11.36 4.69 21.41
N LYS A 170 10.49 4.30 22.35
CA LYS A 170 10.26 2.89 22.67
C LYS A 170 9.55 2.16 21.53
N ALA A 171 8.56 2.81 20.91
CA ALA A 171 7.91 2.29 19.72
C ALA A 171 8.90 2.18 18.54
N ILE A 172 9.76 3.18 18.34
CA ILE A 172 10.80 3.13 17.31
C ILE A 172 11.75 1.94 17.53
N LEU A 173 12.27 1.78 18.75
CA LEU A 173 13.18 0.68 19.10
C LEU A 173 12.51 -0.70 18.93
N GLY A 174 11.22 -0.80 19.28
CA GLY A 174 10.44 -2.01 19.07
C GLY A 174 10.26 -2.36 17.60
N VAL A 175 10.13 -1.37 16.71
CA VAL A 175 10.05 -1.60 15.26
C VAL A 175 11.43 -1.96 14.69
N LEU A 176 12.49 -1.28 15.12
CA LEU A 176 13.86 -1.51 14.63
C LEU A 176 14.35 -2.94 14.87
N SER A 177 13.94 -3.58 15.96
CA SER A 177 14.32 -4.97 16.26
C SER A 177 13.80 -5.98 15.23
N CYS A 178 12.80 -5.61 14.41
CA CYS A 178 12.27 -6.47 13.35
C CYS A 178 12.94 -6.33 11.99
N PHE A 179 13.76 -5.29 11.79
CA PHE A 179 14.40 -4.97 10.53
C PHE A 179 15.93 -4.98 10.70
N PRO A 180 16.55 -6.17 10.84
CA PRO A 180 17.99 -6.27 11.14
C PRO A 180 18.90 -5.78 10.01
N CYS A 181 18.38 -5.69 8.77
CA CYS A 181 19.14 -5.24 7.60
C CYS A 181 18.87 -3.77 7.26
N LEU A 182 18.38 -2.98 8.21
CA LEU A 182 18.03 -1.59 7.99
C LEU A 182 19.29 -0.72 7.78
N GLU A 183 19.38 -0.08 6.62
CA GLU A 183 20.44 0.87 6.27
C GLU A 183 19.99 2.32 6.44
N LYS A 184 18.69 2.61 6.20
CA LYS A 184 18.12 3.96 6.29
C LYS A 184 16.79 3.94 7.03
N LEU A 185 16.69 4.78 8.05
CA LEU A 185 15.46 5.05 8.78
C LEU A 185 15.03 6.51 8.56
N TYR A 186 13.79 6.70 8.15
CA TYR A 186 13.14 8.01 8.14
C TYR A 186 12.08 8.06 9.24
N VAL A 187 12.19 9.02 10.16
CA VAL A 187 11.18 9.25 11.20
C VAL A 187 10.49 10.57 10.91
N ILE A 188 9.20 10.51 10.63
CA ILE A 188 8.35 11.66 10.29
C ILE A 188 7.48 11.97 11.51
N VAL A 189 7.68 13.14 12.11
CA VAL A 189 6.80 13.63 13.19
C VAL A 189 5.71 14.47 12.55
N SER A 190 4.47 13.99 12.63
CA SER A 190 3.31 14.76 12.15
C SER A 190 2.76 15.59 13.29
N ALA A 191 2.89 16.91 13.19
CA ALA A 191 2.15 17.81 14.05
C ALA A 191 0.66 17.65 13.72
N HIS A 192 -0.14 17.20 14.68
CA HIS A 192 -1.59 17.34 14.59
C HIS A 192 -1.88 18.84 14.52
N PHE A 193 -2.23 19.36 13.34
CA PHE A 193 -2.97 20.61 13.28
C PHE A 193 -4.34 20.28 13.88
N VAL A 194 -4.50 20.62 15.16
CA VAL A 194 -5.83 20.68 15.79
C VAL A 194 -6.61 21.67 14.95
N CYS A 195 -7.51 21.17 14.11
CA CYS A 195 -8.47 22.01 13.44
C CYS A 195 -9.38 22.56 14.54
N PHE A 196 -9.12 23.79 14.99
CA PHE A 196 -10.08 24.53 15.79
C PHE A 196 -11.32 24.67 14.90
N ARG A 197 -12.38 23.91 15.22
CA ARG A 197 -13.70 24.22 14.70
C ARG A 197 -14.04 25.60 15.25
N CYS A 198 -14.06 26.61 14.37
CA CYS A 198 -14.70 27.89 14.64
C CYS A 198 -16.22 27.68 14.80
#